data_AF-A0A6M0CBY7-F1
#
_entry.id   AF-A0A6M0CBY7-F1
#
_cell.length_a   1.000
_cell.length_b   1.000
_cell.length_c   1.000
_cell.angle_alpha   90.00
_cell.angle_beta   90.00
_cell.angle_gamma   90.00
#
_symmetry.space_group_name_H-M   'P 1'
#
loop_
_entity.id
_entity.type
_entity.pdbx_description
1 polymer ?
#
loop_
_entity_poly.entity_id
_entity_poly.type
_entity_poly.pdbx_seq_one_letter_code
_entity_poly.pdbx_strand_id
1 'polypeptide(L)'
;ANYPLANLPVIGYEIHQGRTKITKPDMVNPLFNDRDLGFINNNQSVWGNYLHGIFDNSPWRRSWLNLLRKKRGLEGLPTGVANYREQREIMLDSVTDQVNRHLNLKLIFN
;
A
#
# COMPACT_ATOMS: atom_id res chain seq x y z
N ALA A 1 6.26 -4.24 7.09
CA ALA A 1 5.04 -5.00 7.42
C ALA A 1 5.42 -6.40 7.90
N ASN A 2 4.59 -7.00 8.74
CA ASN A 2 4.80 -8.37 9.25
C ASN A 2 4.28 -9.43 8.26
N TYR A 3 3.28 -9.07 7.47
CA TYR A 3 2.67 -9.91 6.43
C TYR A 3 2.57 -9.13 5.12
N PRO A 4 2.45 -9.80 3.95
CA PRO A 4 2.44 -11.26 3.74
C PRO A 4 3.82 -11.92 3.90
N LEU A 5 4.88 -11.12 3.84
CA LEU A 5 6.25 -11.54 4.09
C LEU A 5 6.83 -10.58 5.13
N ALA A 6 7.52 -11.13 6.12
CA ALA A 6 8.11 -10.34 7.18
C ALA A 6 9.12 -9.32 6.62
N ASN A 7 9.15 -8.15 7.23
CA ASN A 7 10.10 -7.06 6.93
C ASN A 7 10.00 -6.47 5.51
N LEU A 8 8.91 -6.70 4.76
CA LEU A 8 8.67 -5.95 3.53
C LEU A 8 8.41 -4.47 3.86
N PRO A 9 9.16 -3.52 3.26
CA PRO A 9 8.88 -2.10 3.40
C PRO A 9 7.50 -1.75 2.82
N VAL A 10 6.77 -0.90 3.53
CA VAL A 10 5.48 -0.38 3.10
C VAL A 10 5.44 1.09 3.46
N ILE A 11 5.05 1.92 2.50
CA ILE A 11 4.86 3.36 2.63
C ILE A 11 3.38 3.65 2.42
N GLY A 12 2.84 4.56 3.22
CA GLY A 12 1.50 5.09 3.09
C GLY A 12 1.30 6.19 4.11
N TYR A 13 0.06 6.62 4.30
CA TYR A 13 -0.29 7.60 5.32
C TYR A 13 -1.54 7.16 6.09
N GLU A 14 -1.69 7.71 7.28
CA GLU A 14 -2.80 7.45 8.18
C GLU A 14 -3.56 8.76 8.41
N ILE A 15 -4.85 8.80 8.05
CA ILE A 15 -5.73 9.95 8.31
C ILE A 15 -7.09 9.41 8.75
N HIS A 16 -7.29 9.26 10.05
CA HIS A 16 -8.58 8.88 10.62
C HIS A 16 -8.74 9.43 12.04
N GLN A 17 -9.99 9.48 12.50
CA GLN A 17 -10.35 9.88 13.87
C GLN A 17 -10.82 8.69 14.72
N GLY A 18 -11.23 7.59 14.06
CA GLY A 18 -11.69 6.38 14.74
C GLY A 18 -10.54 5.63 15.41
N ARG A 19 -10.84 4.93 16.51
CA ARG A 19 -9.89 4.05 17.21
C ARG A 19 -10.41 2.62 17.19
N THR A 20 -9.57 1.68 16.78
CA THR A 20 -9.93 0.26 16.81
C THR A 20 -9.71 -0.30 18.21
N LYS A 21 -10.70 -1.04 18.73
CA LYS A 21 -10.57 -1.83 19.95
C LYS A 21 -10.72 -3.30 19.61
N ILE A 22 -9.67 -4.08 19.86
CA ILE A 22 -9.70 -5.52 19.66
C ILE A 22 -10.50 -6.18 20.78
N THR A 23 -11.54 -6.93 20.42
CA THR A 23 -12.41 -7.65 21.37
C THR A 23 -12.00 -9.10 21.57
N LYS A 24 -11.25 -9.68 20.63
CA LYS A 24 -10.74 -11.06 20.67
C LYS A 24 -9.27 -11.09 20.23
N PRO A 25 -8.31 -10.78 21.13
CA PRO A 25 -6.89 -10.67 20.79
C PRO A 25 -6.31 -11.94 20.15
N ASP A 26 -6.75 -13.13 20.58
CA ASP A 26 -6.23 -14.41 20.09
C ASP A 26 -6.62 -14.74 18.64
N MET A 27 -7.53 -13.95 18.04
CA MET A 27 -8.01 -14.16 16.66
C MET A 27 -7.26 -13.32 15.62
N VAL A 28 -6.45 -12.37 16.06
CA VAL A 28 -5.79 -11.40 15.18
C VAL A 28 -4.32 -11.22 15.54
N ASN A 29 -3.52 -10.87 14.54
CA ASN A 29 -2.11 -10.55 14.69
C ASN A 29 -1.85 -9.14 14.14
N PRO A 30 -0.87 -8.39 14.69
CA PRO A 30 -0.47 -7.11 14.14
C PRO A 30 0.05 -7.25 12.71
N LEU A 31 -0.50 -6.45 11.78
CA LEU A 31 -0.08 -6.45 10.38
C LEU A 31 1.25 -5.70 10.16
N PHE A 32 1.57 -4.75 11.05
CA PHE A 32 2.79 -3.92 10.98
C PHE A 32 3.53 -3.92 12.33
N ASN A 33 4.73 -3.33 12.32
CA ASN A 33 5.52 -3.13 13.55
C ASN A 33 4.81 -2.13 14.49
N ASP A 34 4.16 -1.12 13.91
CA ASP A 34 3.14 -0.34 14.59
C ASP A 34 1.90 -1.24 14.80
N ARG A 35 1.61 -1.54 16.07
CA ARG A 35 0.62 -2.56 16.44
C ARG A 35 -0.81 -2.11 16.25
N ASP A 36 -1.06 -0.81 16.23
CA ASP A 36 -2.41 -0.25 16.12
C ASP A 36 -2.79 0.09 14.68
N LEU A 37 -1.81 0.15 13.77
CA LEU A 37 -1.97 0.51 12.37
C LEU A 37 -2.78 -0.52 11.55
N GLY A 38 -2.86 -1.77 12.00
CA GLY A 38 -3.66 -2.78 11.32
C GLY A 38 -3.48 -4.21 11.83
N PHE A 39 -4.44 -5.06 11.49
CA PHE A 39 -4.57 -6.42 11.96
C PHE A 39 -4.88 -7.40 10.82
N ILE A 40 -4.45 -8.64 11.01
CA ILE A 40 -4.76 -9.77 10.14
C ILE A 40 -5.33 -10.91 10.98
N ASN A 41 -6.35 -11.62 10.48
CA ASN A 41 -6.84 -12.81 11.18
C ASN A 41 -5.85 -13.99 11.05
N ASN A 42 -5.96 -14.96 11.96
CA ASN A 42 -5.06 -16.14 11.98
C ASN A 42 -4.99 -16.89 10.63
N ASN A 43 -6.10 -16.93 9.88
CA ASN A 43 -6.17 -17.61 8.58
C ASN A 43 -5.66 -16.78 7.39
N GLN A 44 -5.17 -15.56 7.64
CA GLN A 44 -4.68 -14.62 6.62
C GLN A 44 -5.68 -14.42 5.46
N SER A 45 -6.97 -14.40 5.79
CA SER A 45 -8.08 -14.19 4.85
C SER A 45 -8.74 -12.83 5.02
N VAL A 46 -8.57 -12.18 6.18
CA VAL A 46 -9.11 -10.86 6.51
C VAL A 46 -7.96 -9.97 6.96
N TRP A 47 -7.85 -8.82 6.31
CA TRP A 47 -6.76 -7.86 6.49
C TRP A 47 -7.39 -6.48 6.65
N GLY A 48 -7.19 -5.84 7.81
CA GLY A 48 -7.70 -4.51 8.11
C GLY A 48 -6.55 -3.60 8.50
N ASN A 49 -6.51 -2.38 7.96
CA ASN A 49 -5.48 -1.40 8.31
C ASN A 49 -5.95 0.03 8.04
N TYR A 50 -5.27 0.98 8.65
CA TYR A 50 -5.49 2.41 8.47
C TYR A 50 -4.59 3.03 7.39
N LEU A 51 -3.69 2.24 6.80
CA LEU A 51 -2.71 2.76 5.86
C LEU A 51 -3.33 2.99 4.47
N HIS A 52 -3.52 4.24 4.14
CA HIS A 52 -3.84 4.65 2.77
C HIS A 52 -2.61 4.43 1.87
N GLY A 53 -2.84 3.88 0.68
CA GLY A 53 -1.78 3.62 -0.31
C GLY A 53 -1.03 2.30 -0.11
N ILE A 54 -1.47 1.40 0.79
CA ILE A 54 -0.83 0.10 1.00
C ILE A 54 -0.60 -0.68 -0.31
N PHE A 55 -1.54 -0.60 -1.27
CA PHE A 55 -1.45 -1.28 -2.55
C PHE A 55 -0.51 -0.60 -3.58
N ASP A 56 -0.05 0.62 -3.33
CA ASP A 56 0.94 1.29 -4.19
C ASP A 56 2.36 0.72 -4.01
N ASN A 57 2.57 -0.04 -2.94
CA ASN A 57 3.82 -0.73 -2.63
C ASN A 57 3.93 -2.00 -3.48
N SER A 58 4.58 -1.90 -4.64
CA SER A 58 4.57 -2.98 -5.65
C SER A 58 5.07 -4.32 -5.11
N PRO A 59 6.20 -4.43 -4.39
CA PRO A 59 6.65 -5.69 -3.81
C PRO A 59 5.67 -6.28 -2.78
N TRP A 60 5.06 -5.42 -1.95
CA TRP A 60 4.08 -5.84 -0.95
C TRP A 60 2.79 -6.33 -1.60
N ARG A 61 2.20 -5.53 -2.50
CA ARG A 61 1.00 -5.87 -3.27
C ARG A 61 1.20 -7.17 -4.05
N ARG A 62 2.35 -7.33 -4.69
CA ARG A 62 2.67 -8.54 -5.46
C ARG A 62 2.76 -9.77 -4.56
N SER A 63 3.44 -9.65 -3.42
CA SER A 63 3.50 -10.73 -2.42
C SER A 63 2.12 -11.09 -1.89
N TRP A 64 1.25 -10.10 -1.67
CA TRP A 64 -0.12 -10.32 -1.19
C TRP A 64 -0.98 -11.02 -2.25
N LEU A 65 -0.90 -10.59 -3.51
CA LEU A 65 -1.56 -11.26 -4.64
C LEU A 65 -1.05 -12.70 -4.82
N ASN A 66 0.24 -12.96 -4.60
CA ASN A 66 0.80 -14.32 -4.66
C ASN A 66 0.21 -15.25 -3.59
N LEU A 67 -0.21 -14.75 -2.42
CA LEU A 67 -0.96 -15.55 -1.45
C LEU A 67 -2.31 -16.00 -2.03
N LEU A 68 -3.02 -15.11 -2.73
CA LEU A 68 -4.29 -15.44 -3.38
C LEU A 68 -4.11 -16.42 -4.55
N ARG A 69 -3.05 -16.24 -5.33
CA ARG A 69 -2.67 -17.16 -6.42
C ARG A 69 -2.40 -18.56 -5.89
N LYS A 70 -1.59 -18.67 -4.82
CA LYS A 70 -1.30 -19.96 -4.17
C LYS A 70 -2.58 -20.66 -3.68
N LYS A 71 -3.52 -19.93 -3.07
CA LYS A 71 -4.82 -20.47 -2.64
C LYS A 71 -5.65 -21.03 -3.80
N ARG A 72 -5.40 -20.59 -5.04
CA ARG A 72 -6.08 -21.04 -6.26
C ARG A 72 -5.25 -22.04 -7.08
N GLY A 73 -4.11 -22.52 -6.55
CA GLY A 73 -3.22 -23.43 -7.28
C GLY A 73 -2.46 -22.76 -8.44
N LEU A 74 -2.38 -21.44 -8.47
CA LEU A 74 -1.65 -20.68 -9.48
C LEU A 74 -0.21 -20.41 -9.01
N GLU A 75 0.74 -20.48 -9.94
CA GLU A 75 2.14 -20.15 -9.65
C GLU A 75 2.32 -18.70 -9.22
N GLY A 76 3.26 -18.43 -8.31
CA GLY A 76 3.61 -17.06 -7.92
C GLY A 76 4.22 -16.28 -9.08
N LEU A 77 4.02 -14.97 -9.09
CA LEU A 77 4.68 -14.07 -10.04
C LEU A 77 5.85 -13.35 -9.36
N PRO A 78 6.86 -12.88 -10.13
CA PRO A 78 8.02 -12.17 -9.57
C PRO A 78 7.63 -10.94 -8.74
N THR A 79 8.32 -10.71 -7.62
CA THR A 79 8.06 -9.63 -6.66
C THR A 79 8.88 -8.36 -6.89
N GLY A 80 9.95 -8.43 -7.69
CA GLY A 80 10.80 -7.29 -8.09
C GLY A 80 10.12 -6.38 -9.12
N VAL A 81 8.94 -5.86 -8.79
CA VAL A 81 8.17 -4.95 -9.64
C VAL A 81 8.41 -3.52 -9.16
N ALA A 82 8.71 -2.61 -10.09
CA ALA A 82 8.85 -1.18 -9.80
C ALA A 82 7.60 -0.63 -9.11
N ASN A 83 7.79 0.33 -8.18
CA ASN A 83 6.67 0.94 -7.48
C ASN A 83 5.79 1.70 -8.47
N TYR A 84 4.49 1.42 -8.44
CA TYR A 84 3.52 2.11 -9.28
C TYR A 84 3.55 3.62 -9.04
N ARG A 85 3.79 4.03 -7.79
CA ARG A 85 3.91 5.44 -7.41
C ARG A 85 5.00 6.15 -8.22
N GLU A 86 6.20 5.59 -8.31
CA GLU A 86 7.31 6.19 -9.07
C GLU A 86 6.94 6.35 -10.56
N GLN A 87 6.34 5.32 -11.15
CA GLN A 87 5.87 5.39 -12.54
C GLN A 87 4.78 6.44 -12.74
N ARG A 88 3.88 6.59 -11.76
CA ARG A 88 2.81 7.59 -11.79
C ARG A 88 3.38 9.01 -11.67
N GLU A 89 4.32 9.25 -10.77
CA GLU A 89 4.96 10.57 -10.61
C GLU A 89 5.71 10.96 -11.89
N ILE A 90 6.48 10.04 -12.50
CA ILE A 90 7.13 10.28 -13.80
C ILE A 90 6.13 10.70 -14.88
N MET A 91 4.95 10.06 -14.92
CA MET A 91 3.90 10.39 -15.88
C MET A 91 3.27 11.76 -15.58
N LEU A 92 3.02 12.07 -14.30
CA LEU A 92 2.46 13.35 -13.87
C LEU A 92 3.43 14.50 -14.14
N ASP A 93 4.71 14.32 -13.88
CA ASP A 93 5.76 15.30 -14.18
C ASP A 93 5.80 15.59 -15.68
N SER A 94 5.76 14.54 -16.51
CA SER A 94 5.73 14.69 -17.97
C SER A 94 4.52 15.50 -18.45
N VAL A 95 3.32 15.22 -17.91
CA VAL A 95 2.11 15.99 -18.22
C VAL A 95 2.24 17.44 -17.73
N THR A 96 2.75 17.64 -16.53
CA THR A 96 2.92 18.96 -15.90
C THR A 96 3.91 19.82 -16.69
N ASP A 97 5.00 19.24 -17.17
CA ASP A 97 5.98 19.91 -18.03
C ASP A 97 5.37 20.39 -19.34
N GLN A 98 4.46 19.61 -19.95
CA GLN A 98 3.75 20.05 -21.14
C GLN A 98 2.77 21.19 -20.83
N VAL A 99 2.00 21.08 -19.74
CA VAL A 99 1.05 22.12 -19.34
C VAL A 99 1.78 23.43 -19.04
N ASN A 100 2.89 23.39 -18.29
CA ASN A 100 3.67 24.57 -17.90
C ASN A 100 4.22 25.36 -19.10
N ARG A 101 4.51 24.69 -20.24
CA ARG A 101 4.96 25.37 -21.47
C ARG A 101 3.86 26.23 -22.11
N HIS A 102 2.60 25.91 -21.85
CA HIS A 102 1.45 26.55 -22.50
C HIS A 102 0.56 27.34 -21.53
N LEU A 103 0.85 27.30 -20.22
CA LEU A 103 0.06 27.97 -19.19
C LEU A 103 0.86 29.12 -18.56
N ASN A 104 0.33 30.35 -18.62
CA ASN A 104 0.95 31.50 -17.95
C ASN A 104 0.47 31.62 -16.50
N LEU A 105 1.19 30.99 -15.58
CA LEU A 105 0.88 31.00 -14.15
C LEU A 105 1.24 32.33 -13.44
N LYS A 106 1.94 33.27 -14.10
CA LYS A 106 2.30 34.58 -13.50
C LYS A 106 1.08 35.38 -13.06
N LEU A 107 -0.09 35.15 -13.65
CA LEU A 107 -1.34 35.84 -13.31
C LEU A 107 -1.97 35.33 -12.00
N ILE A 108 -1.56 34.17 -11.49
CA ILE A 108 -2.13 33.53 -10.29
C ILE A 108 -1.16 33.66 -9.10
N PHE A 109 0.15 33.62 -9.35
CA PHE A 109 1.18 33.72 -8.31
C PHE A 109 1.66 35.15 -8.03
N ASN A 110 1.03 36.16 -8.64
CA ASN A 110 1.23 37.58 -8.35
C ASN A 110 0.10 38.13 -7.49
#